data_AF-A4U0U8-F1
#
_entry.id   AF-A4U0U8-F1
#
_cell.length_a   1.000
_cell.length_b   1.000
_cell.length_c   1.000
_cell.angle_alpha   90.00
_cell.angle_beta   90.00
_cell.angle_gamma   90.00
#
_symmetry.space_group_name_H-M   'P 1'
#
loop_
_entity.id
_entity.type
_entity.pdbx_description
1 polymer ?
#
loop_
_entity_poly.entity_id
_entity_poly.type
_entity_poly.pdbx_seq_one_letter_code
_entity_poly.pdbx_strand_id
1 'polypeptide(L)'
;MTEAEVGFTLKIPFNPSSLMFTKNLYRPYKLPPSPDQIDLSTVLHLVPTQGRGNLLALADVEVLLDGVSIIIHGVQVCATAERTEVRLPRYRAPDGNWMAAITLPDEVKGPMGDAVIAAGIEAGVLRQKVMISVNLDSKTSGEIC
;
A
#
# COMPACT_ATOMS: atom_id res chain seq x y z
N MET A 1 12.89 -20.02 -25.41
CA MET A 1 12.44 -19.16 -24.29
C MET A 1 12.30 -17.78 -24.89
N THR A 2 11.07 -17.28 -24.97
CA THR A 2 10.72 -16.11 -25.79
C THR A 2 10.58 -14.91 -24.85
N GLU A 3 11.50 -13.96 -24.95
CA GLU A 3 11.43 -12.66 -24.24
C GLU A 3 10.34 -11.79 -24.88
N ALA A 4 9.52 -11.16 -24.05
CA ALA A 4 8.53 -10.18 -24.48
C ALA A 4 9.10 -8.78 -24.26
N GLU A 5 9.32 -8.05 -25.36
CA GLU A 5 9.66 -6.62 -25.34
C GLU A 5 8.39 -5.81 -25.05
N VAL A 6 8.39 -5.01 -23.99
CA VAL A 6 7.34 -3.99 -23.76
C VAL A 6 8.02 -2.63 -23.68
N GLY A 7 8.22 -2.01 -24.85
CA GLY A 7 8.64 -0.62 -24.96
C GLY A 7 7.45 0.33 -24.78
N PHE A 8 7.45 1.14 -23.72
CA PHE A 8 6.47 2.21 -23.55
C PHE A 8 6.99 3.51 -24.17
N THR A 9 6.30 4.03 -25.20
CA THR A 9 6.59 5.35 -25.80
C THR A 9 5.78 6.42 -25.07
N LEU A 10 6.42 7.21 -24.20
CA LEU A 10 5.81 8.41 -23.64
C LEU A 10 6.10 9.61 -24.56
N LYS A 11 5.07 10.09 -25.26
CA LYS A 11 5.17 11.22 -26.20
C LYS A 11 4.98 12.53 -25.42
N ILE A 12 6.06 13.04 -24.83
CA ILE A 12 6.09 14.36 -24.19
C ILE A 12 6.28 15.43 -25.29
N PRO A 13 5.44 16.48 -25.40
CA PRO A 13 5.66 17.56 -26.35
C PRO A 13 6.95 18.33 -26.00
N PHE A 14 7.89 18.30 -26.95
CA PHE A 14 9.21 18.93 -26.89
C PHE A 14 9.11 20.46 -27.03
N ASN A 15 9.67 21.20 -26.08
CA ASN A 15 9.88 22.65 -26.17
C ASN A 15 11.26 22.92 -26.81
N PRO A 16 11.35 23.60 -27.98
CA PRO A 16 12.57 23.69 -28.77
C PRO A 16 13.66 24.66 -28.26
N SER A 17 13.46 25.36 -27.12
CA SER A 17 14.40 26.39 -26.65
C SER A 17 15.58 25.91 -25.82
N SER A 18 15.80 24.60 -25.67
CA SER A 18 16.94 24.07 -24.90
C SER A 18 17.72 23.05 -25.73
N LEU A 19 18.42 23.54 -26.74
CA LEU A 19 19.45 22.78 -27.44
C LEU A 19 20.71 22.78 -26.57
N MET A 20 21.27 21.58 -26.35
CA MET A 20 22.67 21.25 -26.04
C MET A 20 22.72 20.21 -24.91
N PHE A 21 22.75 18.92 -25.28
CA PHE A 21 23.66 17.89 -24.75
C PHE A 21 23.16 16.50 -25.20
N THR A 22 23.48 16.11 -26.43
CA THR A 22 23.40 14.70 -26.82
C THR A 22 24.66 14.01 -26.32
N LYS A 23 24.59 13.39 -25.14
CA LYS A 23 25.47 12.28 -24.78
C LYS A 23 24.63 11.07 -24.44
N ASN A 24 24.82 10.06 -25.28
CA ASN A 24 24.42 8.68 -25.14
C ASN A 24 24.46 8.23 -23.66
N LEU A 25 23.30 7.88 -23.09
CA LEU A 25 23.20 7.25 -21.78
C LEU A 25 22.37 5.97 -21.91
N TYR A 26 22.96 4.95 -22.55
CA TYR A 26 22.70 3.58 -22.14
C TYR A 26 23.20 3.46 -20.70
N ARG A 27 22.33 3.71 -19.72
CA ARG A 27 22.65 3.44 -18.32
C ARG A 27 22.63 1.92 -18.18
N PRO A 28 23.74 1.25 -17.81
CA PRO A 28 23.69 -0.16 -17.52
C PRO A 28 22.65 -0.37 -16.40
N TYR A 29 21.76 -1.34 -16.57
CA TYR A 29 20.91 -1.79 -15.48
C TYR A 29 21.83 -2.08 -14.28
N LYS A 30 21.65 -1.31 -13.20
CA LYS A 30 22.24 -1.64 -11.91
C LYS A 30 21.72 -3.02 -11.55
N LEU A 31 22.59 -3.91 -11.04
CA LEU A 31 22.15 -5.17 -10.44
C LEU A 31 20.95 -4.88 -9.52
N PRO A 32 19.95 -5.77 -9.48
CA PRO A 32 18.80 -5.56 -8.62
C PRO A 32 19.32 -5.28 -7.20
N PRO A 33 18.77 -4.26 -6.51
CA PRO A 33 19.07 -4.08 -5.10
C PRO A 33 18.80 -5.40 -4.38
N SER A 34 19.64 -5.71 -3.39
CA SER A 34 19.57 -6.94 -2.62
C SER A 34 18.14 -7.20 -2.14
N PRO A 35 17.75 -8.45 -1.84
CA PRO A 35 16.41 -8.80 -1.33
C PRO A 35 16.02 -8.13 0.00
N ASP A 36 16.80 -7.15 0.46
CA ASP A 36 16.69 -6.43 1.72
C ASP A 36 16.31 -4.95 1.50
N GLN A 37 15.90 -4.54 0.30
CA GLN A 37 15.39 -3.19 0.08
C GLN A 37 14.03 -3.04 0.78
N ILE A 38 14.08 -2.60 2.03
CA ILE A 38 12.90 -2.31 2.83
C ILE A 38 12.19 -1.12 2.17
N ASP A 39 11.10 -1.41 1.46
CA ASP A 39 10.17 -0.39 0.97
C ASP A 39 9.50 0.25 2.20
N LEU A 40 10.08 1.36 2.66
CA LEU A 40 9.62 2.08 3.83
C LEU A 40 8.32 2.81 3.48
N SER A 41 7.24 2.47 4.18
CA SER A 41 5.95 3.16 4.07
C SER A 41 5.68 3.98 5.34
N THR A 42 5.51 5.29 5.17
CA THR A 42 5.22 6.23 6.26
C THR A 42 3.85 6.86 6.04
N VAL A 43 3.01 6.88 7.08
CA VAL A 43 1.71 7.57 7.02
C VAL A 43 1.91 9.03 7.37
N LEU A 44 1.63 9.92 6.43
CA LEU A 44 1.79 11.37 6.59
C LEU A 44 0.58 11.99 7.28
N HIS A 45 -0.61 11.60 6.85
CA HIS A 45 -1.88 12.11 7.37
C HIS A 45 -2.89 10.98 7.46
N LEU A 46 -3.73 11.02 8.50
CA LEU A 46 -4.87 10.12 8.65
C LEU A 46 -6.07 10.92 9.16
N VAL A 47 -7.11 10.98 8.33
CA VAL A 47 -8.32 11.77 8.60
C VAL A 47 -9.50 10.81 8.79
N PRO A 48 -10.07 10.71 10.00
CA PRO A 48 -11.26 9.91 10.24
C PRO A 48 -12.45 10.44 9.44
N THR A 49 -13.25 9.54 8.88
CA THR A 49 -14.47 9.87 8.16
C THR A 49 -15.68 9.39 8.93
N GLN A 50 -16.60 10.30 9.29
CA GLN A 50 -17.86 9.94 9.94
C GLN A 50 -19.00 9.78 8.93
N GLY A 51 -19.88 8.81 9.16
CA GLY A 51 -21.16 8.66 8.43
C GLY A 51 -21.05 8.16 6.98
N ARG A 52 -19.86 7.78 6.48
CA ARG A 52 -19.66 7.29 5.10
C ARG A 52 -19.69 5.77 4.99
N GLY A 53 -20.77 5.15 5.49
CA GLY A 53 -21.00 3.72 5.36
C GLY A 53 -19.83 2.91 5.93
N ASN A 54 -19.06 2.27 5.06
CA ASN A 54 -17.94 1.43 5.44
C ASN A 54 -16.56 2.13 5.41
N LEU A 55 -16.46 3.38 4.99
CA LEU A 55 -15.21 4.14 5.01
C LEU A 55 -14.99 4.72 6.42
N LEU A 56 -13.87 4.37 7.05
CA LEU A 56 -13.49 4.77 8.40
C LEU A 56 -12.51 5.95 8.42
N ALA A 57 -11.57 5.98 7.48
CA ALA A 57 -10.61 7.07 7.34
C ALA A 57 -10.02 7.16 5.93
N LEU A 58 -9.42 8.31 5.65
CA LEU A 58 -8.55 8.55 4.51
C LEU A 58 -7.12 8.79 5.02
N ALA A 59 -6.15 8.15 4.39
CA ALA A 59 -4.74 8.29 4.70
C ALA A 59 -3.96 8.78 3.49
N ASP A 60 -2.94 9.59 3.76
CA ASP A 60 -1.90 9.94 2.81
C ASP A 60 -0.63 9.19 3.21
N VAL A 61 -0.08 8.42 2.28
CA VAL A 61 1.03 7.51 2.55
C VAL A 61 2.20 7.84 1.65
N GLU A 62 3.37 7.99 2.24
CA GLU A 62 4.64 8.08 1.55
C GLU A 62 5.25 6.69 1.42
N VAL A 63 5.61 6.30 0.20
CA VAL A 63 6.29 5.05 -0.09
C VAL A 63 7.64 5.37 -0.71
N LEU A 64 8.70 4.81 -0.14
CA LEU A 64 10.05 4.93 -0.67
C LEU A 64 10.38 3.71 -1.53
N LEU A 65 10.46 3.88 -2.85
CA LEU A 65 10.82 2.83 -3.81
C LEU A 65 12.14 3.18 -4.49
N ASP A 66 13.17 2.37 -4.31
CA ASP A 66 14.50 2.59 -4.88
C ASP A 66 15.07 4.01 -4.69
N GLY A 67 14.86 4.58 -3.49
CA GLY A 67 15.28 5.94 -3.15
C GLY A 67 14.41 7.06 -3.73
N VAL A 68 13.30 6.72 -4.41
CA VAL A 68 12.29 7.66 -4.89
C VAL A 68 11.11 7.67 -3.93
N SER A 69 10.81 8.84 -3.35
CA SER A 69 9.61 9.05 -2.54
C SER A 69 8.39 9.29 -3.43
N ILE A 70 7.35 8.51 -3.19
CA ILE A 70 6.05 8.62 -3.85
C ILE A 70 4.98 8.83 -2.78
N ILE A 71 4.26 9.94 -2.85
CA ILE A 71 3.14 10.21 -1.96
C ILE A 71 1.84 9.80 -2.64
N ILE A 72 1.10 8.92 -1.98
CA ILE A 72 -0.21 8.42 -2.42
C ILE A 72 -1.27 9.05 -1.54
N HIS A 73 -2.08 9.92 -2.14
CA HIS A 73 -3.20 10.56 -1.46
C HIS A 73 -4.47 9.74 -1.53
N GLY A 74 -5.27 9.77 -0.47
CA GLY A 74 -6.61 9.18 -0.46
C GLY A 74 -6.63 7.65 -0.39
N VAL A 75 -5.64 7.05 0.28
CA VAL A 75 -5.67 5.65 0.70
C VAL A 75 -6.83 5.47 1.66
N GLN A 76 -7.66 4.45 1.45
CA GLN A 76 -8.93 4.29 2.16
C GLN A 76 -8.79 3.21 3.22
N VAL A 77 -9.18 3.54 4.45
CA VAL A 77 -9.36 2.55 5.52
C VAL A 77 -10.85 2.22 5.60
N CYS A 78 -11.22 1.00 5.25
CA CYS A 78 -12.60 0.56 5.19
C CYS A 78 -12.89 -0.56 6.18
N ALA A 79 -14.02 -0.48 6.87
CA ALA A 79 -14.63 -1.62 7.53
C ALA A 79 -15.19 -2.59 6.49
N THR A 80 -15.05 -3.88 6.77
CA THR A 80 -15.83 -4.95 6.16
C THR A 80 -16.60 -5.67 7.27
N ALA A 81 -17.45 -6.63 6.91
CA ALA A 81 -18.23 -7.38 7.90
C ALA A 81 -17.35 -8.10 8.94
N GLU A 82 -16.13 -8.48 8.58
CA GLU A 82 -15.25 -9.31 9.41
C GLU A 82 -13.95 -8.62 9.82
N ARG A 83 -13.44 -7.67 9.02
CA ARG A 83 -12.11 -7.05 9.20
C ARG A 83 -12.03 -5.61 8.72
N THR A 84 -10.94 -4.93 9.04
CA THR A 84 -10.57 -3.66 8.41
C THR A 84 -9.69 -3.96 7.19
N GLU A 85 -9.94 -3.27 6.09
CA GLU A 85 -9.14 -3.36 4.87
C GLU A 85 -8.58 -1.99 4.49
N VAL A 86 -7.33 -1.98 4.03
CA VAL A 86 -6.72 -0.80 3.40
C VAL A 86 -6.86 -0.94 1.89
N ARG A 87 -7.40 0.09 1.23
CA ARG A 87 -7.65 0.10 -0.21
C ARG A 87 -6.93 1.28 -0.86
N LEU A 88 -6.29 1.02 -2.00
CA LEU A 88 -5.69 2.07 -2.81
C LEU A 88 -6.75 3.04 -3.34
N PRO A 89 -6.36 4.28 -3.68
CA PRO A 89 -7.26 5.28 -4.24
C PRO A 89 -7.96 4.75 -5.49
N ARG A 90 -9.23 5.10 -5.66
CA ARG A 90 -10.04 4.69 -6.81
C ARG A 90 -10.64 5.92 -7.49
N TYR A 91 -10.85 5.81 -8.79
CA TYR A 91 -11.53 6.82 -9.58
C TYR A 91 -12.72 6.22 -10.33
N ARG A 92 -13.68 7.07 -10.68
CA ARG A 92 -14.77 6.68 -11.59
C ARG A 92 -14.27 6.80 -13.01
N ALA A 93 -14.18 5.68 -13.70
CA ALA A 93 -13.88 5.65 -15.12
C ALA A 93 -15.08 6.16 -15.94
N PRO A 94 -14.88 6.57 -17.20
CA PRO A 94 -15.95 7.11 -18.05
C PRO A 94 -17.12 6.15 -18.29
N ASP A 95 -16.89 4.85 -18.17
CA ASP A 95 -17.91 3.79 -18.22
C ASP A 95 -18.73 3.68 -16.93
N GLY A 96 -18.44 4.52 -15.93
CA GLY A 96 -19.07 4.51 -14.62
C GLY A 96 -18.47 3.51 -13.64
N ASN A 97 -17.51 2.66 -14.05
CA ASN A 97 -16.91 1.67 -13.17
C ASN A 97 -15.88 2.30 -12.22
N TRP A 98 -15.71 1.68 -11.04
CA TRP A 98 -14.64 2.08 -10.11
C TRP A 98 -13.33 1.38 -10.49
N MET A 99 -12.33 2.14 -10.91
CA MET A 99 -10.99 1.63 -11.21
C MET A 99 -9.99 2.03 -10.14
N ALA A 100 -8.96 1.19 -9.93
CA ALA A 100 -7.82 1.56 -9.09
C ALA A 100 -7.05 2.69 -9.78
N ALA A 101 -6.76 3.76 -9.05
CA ALA A 101 -5.98 4.88 -9.56
C ALA A 101 -4.48 4.53 -9.65
N ILE A 102 -4.03 3.63 -8.78
CA ILE A 102 -2.65 3.15 -8.70
C ILE A 102 -2.69 1.65 -8.51
N THR A 103 -1.76 0.94 -9.14
CA THR A 103 -1.51 -0.48 -8.92
C THR A 103 -0.09 -0.62 -8.40
N LEU A 104 0.05 -1.15 -7.19
CA LEU A 104 1.34 -1.44 -6.57
C LEU A 104 1.60 -2.95 -6.59
N PRO A 105 2.86 -3.39 -6.63
CA PRO A 105 3.22 -4.79 -6.42
C PRO A 105 2.90 -5.20 -4.97
N ASP A 106 2.68 -6.50 -4.73
CA ASP A 106 2.19 -6.98 -3.42
C ASP A 106 3.24 -6.80 -2.31
N GLU A 107 4.51 -6.82 -2.72
CA GLU A 107 5.70 -6.49 -1.93
C GLU A 107 5.60 -5.12 -1.26
N VAL A 108 4.94 -4.15 -1.93
CA VAL A 108 4.74 -2.79 -1.41
C VAL A 108 3.37 -2.68 -0.71
N LYS A 109 2.34 -3.34 -1.25
CA LYS A 109 0.98 -3.24 -0.70
C LYS A 109 0.89 -3.73 0.74
N GLY A 110 1.57 -4.83 1.07
CA GLY A 110 1.55 -5.43 2.41
C GLY A 110 2.09 -4.47 3.47
N PRO A 111 3.37 -4.07 3.39
CA PRO A 111 3.98 -3.13 4.34
C PRO A 111 3.21 -1.80 4.45
N MET A 112 2.75 -1.26 3.31
CA MET A 112 1.93 -0.05 3.29
C MET A 112 0.61 -0.23 4.05
N GLY A 113 -0.07 -1.37 3.87
CA GLY A 113 -1.29 -1.71 4.59
C GLY A 113 -1.05 -1.79 6.09
N ASP A 114 0.01 -2.48 6.51
CA ASP A 114 0.38 -2.63 7.92
C ASP A 114 0.68 -1.29 8.59
N ALA A 115 1.44 -0.41 7.91
CA ALA A 115 1.73 0.93 8.39
C ALA A 115 0.45 1.77 8.57
N VAL A 116 -0.49 1.70 7.64
CA VAL A 116 -1.78 2.40 7.73
C VAL A 116 -2.65 1.86 8.87
N ILE A 117 -2.68 0.54 9.07
CA ILE A 117 -3.43 -0.06 10.17
C ILE A 117 -2.81 0.33 11.52
N ALA A 118 -1.49 0.27 11.66
CA ALA A 118 -0.79 0.69 12.87
C ALA A 118 -1.08 2.16 13.21
N ALA A 119 -0.92 3.06 12.23
CA ALA A 119 -1.26 4.48 12.39
C ALA A 119 -2.74 4.70 12.74
N GLY A 120 -3.64 3.90 12.17
CA GLY A 120 -5.06 3.95 12.48
C GLY A 120 -5.38 3.54 13.92
N ILE A 121 -4.65 2.58 14.49
CA ILE A 121 -4.79 2.17 15.89
C ILE A 121 -4.26 3.28 16.81
N GLU A 122 -3.07 3.82 16.51
CA GLU A 122 -2.45 4.92 17.27
C GLU A 122 -3.33 6.18 17.29
N ALA A 123 -3.94 6.52 16.15
CA ALA A 123 -4.87 7.63 16.02
C ALA A 123 -6.24 7.37 16.69
N GLY A 124 -6.48 6.19 17.26
CA GLY A 124 -7.74 5.80 17.89
C GLY A 124 -8.90 5.59 16.92
N VAL A 125 -8.63 5.52 15.61
CA VAL A 125 -9.61 5.27 14.55
C VAL A 125 -9.94 3.79 14.46
N LEU A 126 -8.94 2.94 14.68
CA LEU A 126 -9.05 1.49 14.66
C LEU A 126 -8.86 0.94 16.07
N ARG A 127 -9.42 -0.26 16.31
CA ARG A 127 -9.21 -1.01 17.55
C ARG A 127 -8.71 -2.40 17.23
N GLN A 128 -7.69 -2.84 17.95
CA GLN A 128 -7.20 -4.21 17.85
C GLN A 128 -8.22 -5.16 18.48
N LYS A 129 -8.70 -6.14 17.71
CA LYS A 129 -9.49 -7.24 18.26
C LYS A 129 -8.54 -8.31 18.79
N VAL A 130 -8.38 -8.37 20.11
CA VAL A 130 -7.64 -9.46 20.76
C VAL A 130 -8.51 -10.72 20.72
N MET A 131 -8.11 -11.73 19.96
CA MET A 131 -8.72 -13.05 20.06
C MET A 131 -8.13 -13.80 21.26
N ILE A 132 -8.94 -13.98 22.30
CA ILE A 132 -8.58 -14.84 23.43
C ILE A 132 -8.99 -16.26 23.07
N SER A 133 -8.02 -17.12 22.75
CA SER A 133 -8.25 -18.56 22.68
C SER A 133 -8.19 -19.14 24.10
N VAL A 134 -9.35 -19.52 24.66
CA VAL A 134 -9.41 -20.27 25.91
C VAL A 134 -9.08 -21.74 25.64
N ASN A 135 -7.94 -22.22 26.14
CA ASN A 135 -7.65 -23.65 26.21
C ASN A 135 -8.42 -24.26 27.38
N LEU A 136 -9.38 -25.14 27.09
CA LEU A 136 -10.07 -25.96 28.08
C LEU A 136 -9.25 -27.24 28.31
N ASP A 137 -8.19 -27.15 29.10
CA ASP A 137 -7.55 -28.35 29.66
C ASP A 137 -8.40 -28.83 30.84
N SER A 138 -9.33 -29.74 30.57
CA SER A 138 -10.05 -30.47 31.61
C SER A 138 -9.67 -31.94 31.58
N LYS A 139 -8.79 -32.37 32.50
CA LYS A 139 -9.05 -33.59 33.29
C LYS A 139 -8.17 -33.67 34.55
N THR A 140 -8.73 -33.18 35.65
CA THR A 140 -8.44 -33.69 36.99
C THR A 140 -8.98 -35.12 37.07
N SER A 141 -8.12 -36.13 37.02
CA SER A 141 -8.46 -37.47 37.50
C SER A 141 -7.83 -37.63 38.86
N GLY A 142 -8.67 -37.54 39.88
CA GLY A 142 -8.28 -37.64 41.28
C GLY A 142 -7.73 -39.02 41.65
N GLU A 143 -6.77 -38.99 42.55
CA GLU A 143 -6.51 -40.08 43.49
C GLU A 143 -7.78 -40.36 44.30
N ILE A 144 -8.11 -41.63 44.45
CA ILE A 144 -8.77 -42.15 45.64
C ILE A 144 -8.24 -43.55 45.90
N CYS A 145 -7.77 -43.73 47.13
CA CYS A 145 -7.20 -44.93 47.72
C CYS A 145 -8.16 -46.12 47.76
#